data_AF-A0A6G2DCQ6-F1
#
_entry.id   AF-A0A6G2DCQ6-F1
#
_cell.length_a   1.000
_cell.length_b   1.000
_cell.length_c   1.000
_cell.angle_alpha   90.00
_cell.angle_beta   90.00
_cell.angle_gamma   90.00
#
_symmetry.space_group_name_H-M   'P 1'
#
loop_
_entity.id
_entity.type
_entity.pdbx_description
1 polymer ?
#
loop_
_entity_poly.entity_id
_entity_poly.type
_entity_poly.pdbx_seq_one_letter_code
_entity_poly.pdbx_strand_id
1 'polypeptide(L)'
;VNGELMDMSRGRSISRANSEGHVAAVEVLRGIHRIADMSEGETKQRLQSLVKTIVQSDSYYDVFKNLKTYKDISLMQSLLSDAGVASVPRTSYLSAFNKMDKTAMYNAEKGFGFGLSLFSSRTLNYEHMNKENKRGWYTSDGMFYLYNGDLSHYSDGYWPTVNPYKMPGTTETDAKRADSDTGKVLPSAFVGTSKLDDANATATMDFTNWNQTLTAHKSWFMLKDKIAFLGSNIQNTST
;
A
#
# COMPACT_ATOMS: atom_id res chain seq x y z
N VAL A 1 0.87 0.51 -7.66
CA VAL A 1 1.01 -0.74 -8.42
C VAL A 1 -0.27 -0.90 -9.23
N ASN A 2 -0.20 -1.30 -10.50
CA ASN A 2 -1.38 -1.53 -11.36
C ASN A 2 -2.41 -0.38 -11.34
N GLY A 3 -1.94 0.87 -11.43
CA GLY A 3 -2.81 2.05 -11.40
C GLY A 3 -3.15 2.61 -10.02
N GLU A 4 -2.99 1.85 -8.93
CA GLU A 4 -3.38 2.28 -7.59
C GLU A 4 -2.20 2.61 -6.64
N LEU A 5 -2.48 3.51 -5.69
CA LEU A 5 -1.59 3.85 -4.59
C LEU A 5 -1.90 2.93 -3.40
N MET A 6 -0.89 2.16 -2.95
CA MET A 6 -1.08 1.11 -1.93
C MET A 6 -1.70 1.65 -0.64
N ASP A 7 -2.79 1.03 -0.19
CA ASP A 7 -3.59 1.49 0.95
C ASP A 7 -2.82 1.54 2.27
N MET A 8 -1.83 0.66 2.46
CA MET A 8 -0.93 0.66 3.62
C MET A 8 -0.13 1.96 3.81
N SER A 9 -0.16 2.87 2.84
CA SER A 9 0.50 4.18 2.89
C SER A 9 -0.45 5.37 3.04
N ARG A 10 -1.77 5.13 3.13
CA ARG A 10 -2.80 6.19 3.08
C ARG A 10 -3.44 6.52 4.44
N GLY A 11 -3.03 5.81 5.50
CA GLY A 11 -3.51 6.03 6.87
C GLY A 11 -5.03 5.95 6.95
N ARG A 12 -5.66 6.87 7.67
CA ARG A 12 -7.12 6.88 7.82
C ARG A 12 -7.91 7.12 6.52
N SER A 13 -7.25 7.58 5.45
CA SER A 13 -7.90 7.88 4.17
C SER A 13 -8.49 6.65 3.48
N ILE A 14 -8.08 5.44 3.86
CA ILE A 14 -8.70 4.19 3.41
C ILE A 14 -10.20 4.12 3.72
N SER A 15 -10.67 4.85 4.73
CA SER A 15 -12.08 4.92 5.11
C SER A 15 -12.91 5.92 4.32
N ARG A 16 -12.31 6.68 3.39
CA ARG A 16 -12.99 7.69 2.58
C ARG A 16 -13.39 7.08 1.24
N ALA A 17 -14.70 6.93 1.02
CA ALA A 17 -15.25 6.37 -0.23
C ALA A 17 -14.84 7.13 -1.50
N ASN A 18 -14.52 8.43 -1.39
CA ASN A 18 -14.09 9.26 -2.51
C ASN A 18 -12.55 9.35 -2.67
N SER A 19 -11.79 8.53 -1.94
CA SER A 19 -10.33 8.54 -1.94
C SER A 19 -9.80 7.10 -1.89
N GLU A 20 -10.26 6.24 -2.79
CA GLU A 20 -9.74 4.87 -2.95
C GLU A 20 -8.33 4.86 -3.59
N GLY A 21 -7.68 3.69 -3.64
CA GLY A 21 -6.29 3.55 -4.09
C GLY A 21 -6.02 4.13 -5.49
N HIS A 22 -6.89 3.87 -6.47
CA HIS A 22 -6.79 4.42 -7.82
C HIS A 22 -6.98 5.94 -7.85
N VAL A 23 -7.95 6.46 -7.10
CA VAL A 23 -8.20 7.91 -6.98
C VAL A 23 -6.96 8.61 -6.43
N ALA A 24 -6.36 8.06 -5.37
CA ALA A 24 -5.17 8.59 -4.72
C ALA A 24 -3.93 8.53 -5.63
N ALA A 25 -3.80 7.52 -6.49
CA ALA A 25 -2.74 7.47 -7.49
C ALA A 25 -2.85 8.63 -8.48
N VAL A 26 -4.04 8.89 -9.02
CA VAL A 26 -4.26 10.01 -9.97
C VAL A 26 -3.93 11.36 -9.33
N GLU A 27 -4.20 11.53 -8.03
CA GLU A 27 -3.87 12.76 -7.31
C GLU A 27 -2.37 13.09 -7.34
N VAL A 28 -1.52 12.07 -7.18
CA VAL A 28 -0.05 12.24 -7.26
C VAL A 28 0.41 12.33 -8.71
N LEU A 29 -0.15 11.52 -9.62
CA LEU A 29 0.25 11.48 -11.03
C LEU A 29 0.02 12.81 -11.75
N ARG A 30 -1.10 13.51 -11.51
CA ARG A 30 -1.31 14.85 -12.07
C ARG A 30 -0.28 15.86 -11.58
N GLY A 31 0.20 15.72 -10.34
CA GLY A 31 1.30 16.51 -9.80
C GLY A 31 2.63 16.23 -10.49
N ILE A 32 2.98 14.95 -10.65
CA ILE A 32 4.16 14.50 -11.39
C ILE A 32 4.12 15.03 -12.84
N HIS A 33 2.96 15.00 -13.48
CA HIS A 33 2.80 15.49 -14.84
C HIS A 33 3.05 17.00 -14.95
N ARG A 34 2.58 17.81 -14.00
CA ARG A 34 2.92 19.25 -13.95
C ARG A 34 4.41 19.48 -13.80
N ILE A 35 5.11 18.70 -12.97
CA ILE A 35 6.57 18.77 -12.84
C ILE A 35 7.23 18.40 -14.17
N ALA A 36 6.75 17.37 -14.85
CA ALA A 36 7.25 16.97 -16.16
C ALA A 36 7.08 18.06 -17.22
N ASP A 37 5.93 18.75 -17.24
CA ASP A 37 5.63 19.88 -18.15
C ASP A 37 6.64 21.02 -17.97
N MET A 38 7.05 21.28 -16.72
CA MET A 38 8.04 22.29 -16.33
C MET A 38 9.51 21.80 -16.44
N SER A 39 9.73 20.52 -16.72
CA SER A 39 11.07 19.94 -16.87
C SER A 39 11.53 19.98 -18.33
N GLU A 40 12.79 19.64 -18.56
CA GLU A 40 13.39 19.57 -19.91
C GLU A 40 14.14 18.25 -20.12
N GLY A 41 14.47 17.97 -21.40
CA GLY A 41 15.31 16.84 -21.80
C GLY A 41 14.85 15.48 -21.26
N GLU A 42 15.81 14.70 -20.78
CA GLU A 42 15.60 13.33 -20.28
C GLU A 42 14.63 13.28 -19.09
N THR A 43 14.65 14.29 -18.21
CA THR A 43 13.76 14.32 -17.04
C THR A 43 12.30 14.45 -17.45
N LYS A 44 11.99 15.35 -18.41
CA LYS A 44 10.64 15.50 -18.95
C LYS A 44 10.15 14.19 -19.57
N GLN A 45 10.95 13.61 -20.46
CA GLN A 45 10.62 12.35 -21.13
C GLN A 45 10.38 11.22 -20.13
N ARG A 46 11.28 11.03 -19.15
CA ARG A 46 11.17 9.99 -18.12
C ARG A 46 9.89 10.11 -17.31
N LEU A 47 9.54 11.32 -16.85
CA LEU A 47 8.35 11.54 -16.04
C LEU A 47 7.06 11.39 -16.85
N GLN A 48 7.03 11.90 -18.10
CA GLN A 48 5.89 11.73 -19.00
C GLN A 48 5.66 10.25 -19.34
N SER A 49 6.71 9.51 -19.69
CA SER A 49 6.63 8.06 -19.94
C SER A 49 6.16 7.29 -18.71
N LEU A 50 6.61 7.66 -17.50
CA LEU A 50 6.13 7.05 -16.25
C LEU A 50 4.62 7.28 -16.05
N VAL A 51 4.16 8.53 -16.14
CA VAL A 51 2.74 8.87 -15.96
C VAL A 51 1.89 8.16 -17.00
N LYS A 52 2.29 8.24 -18.29
CA LYS A 52 1.58 7.59 -19.39
C LYS A 52 1.46 6.09 -19.19
N THR A 53 2.54 5.44 -18.79
CA THR A 53 2.57 3.99 -18.51
C THR A 53 1.60 3.61 -17.40
N ILE A 54 1.63 4.32 -16.27
CA ILE A 54 0.76 3.99 -15.14
C ILE A 54 -0.72 4.18 -15.52
N VAL A 55 -1.04 5.31 -16.16
CA VAL A 55 -2.41 5.62 -16.60
C VAL A 55 -2.91 4.61 -17.62
N GLN A 56 -2.11 4.23 -18.62
CA GLN A 56 -2.50 3.24 -19.63
C GLN A 56 -2.60 1.81 -19.07
N SER A 57 -1.87 1.50 -18.00
CA SER A 57 -1.92 0.18 -17.34
C SER A 57 -3.15 -0.01 -16.45
N ASP A 58 -3.88 1.06 -16.13
CA ASP A 58 -5.07 1.03 -15.30
C ASP A 58 -6.32 0.90 -16.15
N SER A 59 -6.80 -0.34 -16.31
CA SER A 59 -8.04 -0.62 -17.05
C SER A 59 -9.30 -0.54 -16.18
N TYR A 60 -9.17 -0.17 -14.91
CA TYR A 60 -10.29 -0.07 -13.96
C TYR A 60 -10.73 1.38 -13.75
N TYR A 61 -9.79 2.28 -13.47
CA TYR A 61 -10.11 3.66 -13.12
C TYR A 61 -9.86 4.63 -14.28
N ASP A 62 -10.91 5.36 -14.65
CA ASP A 62 -10.78 6.47 -15.60
C ASP A 62 -10.07 7.66 -14.94
N VAL A 63 -8.83 7.91 -15.38
CA VAL A 63 -7.97 9.01 -14.90
C VAL A 63 -8.70 10.37 -14.90
N PHE A 64 -9.57 10.63 -15.88
CA PHE A 64 -10.25 11.92 -16.03
C PHE A 64 -11.22 12.21 -14.90
N LYS A 65 -11.75 11.19 -14.20
CA LYS A 65 -12.65 11.35 -13.06
C LYS A 65 -12.00 12.09 -11.87
N ASN A 66 -10.67 12.05 -11.74
CA ASN A 66 -9.95 12.76 -10.67
C ASN A 66 -9.06 13.92 -11.14
N LEU A 67 -9.25 14.42 -12.37
CA LEU A 67 -8.66 15.68 -12.83
C LEU A 67 -9.65 16.81 -12.56
N LYS A 68 -9.24 17.82 -11.80
CA LYS A 68 -10.16 18.85 -11.26
C LYS A 68 -9.97 20.22 -11.91
N THR A 69 -9.01 20.36 -12.83
CA THR A 69 -8.70 21.62 -13.50
C THR A 69 -8.60 21.42 -15.01
N TYR A 70 -8.95 22.44 -15.80
CA TYR A 70 -8.81 22.38 -17.25
C TYR A 70 -7.35 22.17 -17.70
N LYS A 71 -6.38 22.71 -16.95
CA LYS A 71 -4.96 22.49 -17.21
C LYS A 71 -4.56 21.03 -17.02
N ASP A 72 -4.99 20.38 -15.94
CA ASP A 72 -4.69 18.96 -15.71
C ASP A 72 -5.33 18.07 -16.78
N ILE A 73 -6.58 18.37 -17.18
CA ILE A 73 -7.30 17.65 -18.24
C ILE A 73 -6.56 17.80 -19.58
N SER A 74 -6.23 19.03 -19.98
CA SER A 74 -5.53 19.32 -21.24
C SER A 74 -4.15 18.68 -21.29
N LEU A 75 -3.40 18.73 -20.18
CA LEU A 75 -2.11 18.04 -20.08
C LEU A 75 -2.28 16.54 -20.29
N MET A 76 -3.19 15.90 -19.55
CA MET A 76 -3.39 14.44 -19.64
C MET A 76 -3.84 14.01 -21.03
N GLN A 77 -4.77 14.73 -21.67
CA GLN A 77 -5.18 14.47 -23.06
C GLN A 77 -3.99 14.54 -24.01
N SER A 78 -3.18 15.60 -23.89
CA SER A 78 -2.01 15.80 -24.75
C SER A 78 -1.02 14.64 -24.60
N LEU A 79 -0.67 14.27 -23.36
CA LEU A 79 0.25 13.15 -23.06
C LEU A 79 -0.25 11.81 -23.61
N LEU A 80 -1.53 11.51 -23.44
CA LEU A 80 -2.11 10.25 -23.93
C LEU A 80 -2.15 10.20 -25.46
N SER A 81 -2.34 11.35 -26.13
CA SER A 81 -2.33 11.46 -27.59
C SER A 81 -0.94 11.55 -28.23
N ASP A 82 0.09 11.93 -27.47
CA ASP A 82 1.44 12.16 -27.99
C ASP A 82 2.17 10.85 -28.30
N ALA A 83 2.30 10.50 -29.58
CA ALA A 83 3.01 9.31 -30.04
C ALA A 83 4.52 9.37 -29.82
N GLY A 84 5.10 10.57 -29.59
CA GLY A 84 6.51 10.75 -29.27
C GLY A 84 6.88 10.34 -27.84
N VAL A 85 5.89 10.22 -26.94
CA VAL A 85 6.07 9.69 -25.59
C VAL A 85 5.68 8.22 -25.56
N ALA A 86 6.68 7.34 -25.50
CA ALA A 86 6.48 5.92 -25.37
C ALA A 86 6.08 5.53 -23.93
N SER A 87 5.20 4.52 -23.80
CA SER A 87 5.05 3.79 -22.54
C SER A 87 6.28 2.88 -22.33
N VAL A 88 6.70 2.73 -21.09
CA VAL A 88 7.85 1.93 -20.69
C VAL A 88 7.37 0.65 -19.99
N PRO A 89 7.97 -0.52 -20.25
CA PRO A 89 7.67 -1.72 -19.49
C PRO A 89 7.92 -1.50 -17.98
N ARG A 90 6.99 -1.96 -17.13
CA ARG A 90 7.19 -1.91 -15.69
C ARG A 90 8.21 -2.97 -15.29
N THR A 91 9.28 -2.55 -14.62
CA THR A 91 10.29 -3.45 -14.06
C THR A 91 9.91 -3.91 -12.66
N SER A 92 10.41 -5.09 -12.26
CA SER A 92 10.29 -5.53 -10.87
C SER A 92 10.99 -4.55 -9.93
N TYR A 93 10.46 -4.39 -8.73
CA TYR A 93 11.10 -3.62 -7.68
C TYR A 93 10.76 -4.18 -6.30
N LEU A 94 11.64 -3.91 -5.34
CA LEU A 94 11.39 -4.15 -3.92
C LEU A 94 11.92 -2.96 -3.12
N SER A 95 11.06 -2.41 -2.27
CA SER A 95 11.37 -1.25 -1.43
C SER A 95 11.08 -1.58 0.04
N ALA A 96 12.15 -1.57 0.85
CA ALA A 96 12.08 -1.72 2.30
C ALA A 96 11.99 -0.33 2.96
N PHE A 97 10.78 0.14 3.22
CA PHE A 97 10.52 1.45 3.84
C PHE A 97 10.51 1.35 5.37
N ASN A 98 11.64 0.93 5.96
CA ASN A 98 11.79 0.69 7.40
C ASN A 98 11.47 1.91 8.28
N LYS A 99 11.62 3.13 7.77
CA LYS A 99 11.27 4.35 8.51
C LYS A 99 9.76 4.52 8.76
N MET A 100 8.92 3.81 7.99
CA MET A 100 7.47 3.79 8.17
C MET A 100 6.92 2.37 8.36
N ASP A 101 7.80 1.39 8.62
CA ASP A 101 7.46 -0.02 8.84
C ASP A 101 6.61 -0.61 7.70
N LYS A 102 6.98 -0.33 6.45
CA LYS A 102 6.32 -0.86 5.25
C LYS A 102 7.30 -1.53 4.30
N THR A 103 6.81 -2.50 3.54
CA THR A 103 7.53 -3.09 2.41
C THR A 103 6.63 -3.13 1.19
N ALA A 104 7.12 -2.66 0.05
CA ALA A 104 6.39 -2.69 -1.22
C ALA A 104 7.21 -3.44 -2.25
N MET A 105 6.58 -4.39 -2.94
CA MET A 105 7.19 -5.20 -3.98
C MET A 105 6.28 -5.23 -5.19
N TYR A 106 6.87 -5.27 -6.38
CA TYR A 106 6.20 -5.59 -7.63
C TYR A 106 7.06 -6.58 -8.41
N ASN A 107 6.46 -7.68 -8.83
CA ASN A 107 7.08 -8.69 -9.67
C ASN A 107 6.49 -8.57 -11.09
N ALA A 108 7.29 -8.07 -12.03
CA ALA A 108 6.87 -7.87 -13.41
C ALA A 108 6.68 -9.19 -14.17
N GLU A 109 7.49 -10.21 -13.87
CA GLU A 109 7.43 -11.52 -14.53
C GLU A 109 6.11 -12.25 -14.23
N LYS A 110 5.60 -12.11 -13.01
CA LYS A 110 4.37 -12.74 -12.54
C LYS A 110 3.16 -11.80 -12.50
N GLY A 111 3.36 -10.51 -12.76
CA GLY A 111 2.29 -9.51 -12.80
C GLY A 111 1.58 -9.28 -11.46
N PHE A 112 2.30 -9.35 -10.33
CA PHE A 112 1.70 -9.10 -9.01
C PHE A 112 2.47 -8.04 -8.21
N GLY A 113 1.74 -7.32 -7.36
CA GLY A 113 2.29 -6.50 -6.29
C GLY A 113 2.08 -7.13 -4.93
N PHE A 114 3.00 -6.87 -4.01
CA PHE A 114 2.86 -7.25 -2.62
C PHE A 114 3.17 -6.06 -1.72
N GLY A 115 2.27 -5.81 -0.76
CA GLY A 115 2.46 -4.82 0.29
C GLY A 115 2.49 -5.51 1.64
N LEU A 116 3.40 -5.10 2.53
CA LEU A 116 3.44 -5.56 3.90
C LEU A 116 3.37 -4.36 4.84
N SER A 117 2.38 -4.39 5.72
CA SER A 117 2.10 -3.37 6.71
C SER A 117 2.47 -3.85 8.10
N LEU A 118 3.56 -3.30 8.64
CA LEU A 118 4.05 -3.55 9.99
C LEU A 118 3.91 -2.27 10.83
N PHE A 119 4.12 -2.41 12.14
CA PHE A 119 4.35 -1.28 13.05
C PHE A 119 5.38 -1.66 14.11
N SER A 120 5.93 -0.68 14.80
CA SER A 120 6.99 -0.88 15.80
C SER A 120 6.90 0.16 16.92
N SER A 121 7.94 0.28 17.74
CA SER A 121 8.09 1.43 18.64
C SER A 121 8.20 2.78 17.93
N ARG A 122 8.43 2.80 16.61
CA ARG A 122 8.60 4.02 15.80
C ARG A 122 7.29 4.51 15.16
N THR A 123 6.35 3.61 14.92
CA THR A 123 5.15 3.89 14.12
C THR A 123 3.91 3.33 14.79
N LEU A 124 2.81 4.04 14.62
CA LEU A 124 1.52 3.67 15.19
C LEU A 124 0.85 2.60 14.30
N ASN A 125 0.18 1.60 14.89
CA ASN A 125 -0.41 0.50 14.12
C ASN A 125 -1.55 0.93 13.19
N TYR A 126 -2.36 1.90 13.58
CA TYR A 126 -3.33 2.54 12.69
C TYR A 126 -3.81 3.89 13.21
N GLU A 127 -4.03 4.84 12.32
CA GLU A 127 -4.58 6.13 12.69
C GLU A 127 -6.12 6.10 12.67
N HIS A 128 -6.74 6.45 13.80
CA HIS A 128 -8.16 6.82 13.89
C HIS A 128 -8.27 8.19 14.54
N MET A 129 -8.79 9.15 13.78
CA MET A 129 -9.13 10.48 14.27
C MET A 129 -10.24 11.08 13.40
N ASN A 130 -10.87 12.16 13.84
CA ASN A 130 -11.91 12.88 13.08
C ASN A 130 -13.10 11.99 12.64
N LYS A 131 -13.39 10.93 13.40
CA LYS A 131 -14.41 9.91 13.08
C LYS A 131 -14.11 9.10 11.81
N GLU A 132 -12.86 9.12 11.33
CA GLU A 132 -12.38 8.38 10.16
C GLU A 132 -11.59 7.14 10.58
N ASN A 133 -11.70 6.04 9.83
CA ASN A 133 -10.98 4.79 10.09
C ASN A 133 -11.23 4.14 11.46
N LYS A 134 -12.50 4.20 11.92
CA LYS A 134 -12.97 3.65 13.20
C LYS A 134 -12.63 2.17 13.44
N ARG A 135 -12.39 1.41 12.36
CA ARG A 135 -12.16 -0.04 12.37
C ARG A 135 -10.84 -0.44 11.71
N GLY A 136 -9.88 0.47 11.59
CA GLY A 136 -8.54 0.19 11.07
C GLY A 136 -7.66 -0.61 12.03
N TRP A 137 -8.24 -1.22 13.06
CA TRP A 137 -7.57 -1.74 14.25
C TRP A 137 -6.30 -2.56 14.01
N TYR A 138 -6.31 -3.37 12.95
CA TYR A 138 -5.28 -4.36 12.65
C TYR A 138 -4.60 -4.11 11.28
N THR A 139 -4.75 -2.91 10.70
CA THR A 139 -4.24 -2.64 9.34
C THR A 139 -2.71 -2.61 9.23
N SER A 140 -1.98 -2.69 10.34
CA SER A 140 -0.52 -2.83 10.35
C SER A 140 0.00 -3.95 11.25
N ASP A 141 -0.86 -4.87 11.69
CA ASP A 141 -0.49 -5.93 12.64
C ASP A 141 0.14 -7.14 11.89
N GLY A 142 1.02 -6.84 10.93
CA GLY A 142 1.51 -7.80 9.95
C GLY A 142 0.55 -8.03 8.79
N MET A 143 -0.35 -7.07 8.51
CA MET A 143 -1.29 -7.17 7.39
C MET A 143 -0.53 -7.17 6.05
N PHE A 144 -0.87 -8.10 5.16
CA PHE A 144 -0.36 -8.08 3.79
C PHE A 144 -1.43 -7.69 2.78
N TYR A 145 -0.96 -7.20 1.63
CA TYR A 145 -1.75 -6.84 0.46
C TYR A 145 -1.22 -7.61 -0.75
N LEU A 146 -2.11 -8.13 -1.58
CA LEU A 146 -1.78 -8.79 -2.84
C LEU A 146 -2.52 -8.10 -3.98
N TYR A 147 -1.76 -7.52 -4.89
CA TYR A 147 -2.27 -6.80 -6.05
C TYR A 147 -2.07 -7.66 -7.29
N ASN A 148 -3.14 -8.03 -7.99
CA ASN A 148 -3.08 -8.93 -9.14
C ASN A 148 -3.92 -8.38 -10.31
N GLY A 149 -4.49 -9.26 -11.15
CA GLY A 149 -5.32 -8.85 -12.29
C GLY A 149 -6.72 -8.33 -11.90
N ASP A 150 -7.18 -8.58 -10.68
CA ASP A 150 -8.36 -7.91 -10.11
C ASP A 150 -7.95 -6.54 -9.57
N LEU A 151 -8.07 -5.53 -10.43
CA LEU A 151 -7.74 -4.15 -10.09
C LEU A 151 -8.74 -3.52 -9.11
N SER A 152 -9.94 -4.08 -8.98
CA SER A 152 -10.97 -3.53 -8.09
C SER A 152 -10.87 -4.01 -6.64
N HIS A 153 -10.00 -4.98 -6.33
CA HIS A 153 -10.01 -5.74 -5.08
C HIS A 153 -10.05 -4.87 -3.80
N TYR A 154 -9.20 -3.84 -3.70
CA TYR A 154 -9.14 -2.92 -2.54
C TYR A 154 -9.98 -1.64 -2.73
N SER A 155 -10.73 -1.58 -3.83
CA SER A 155 -11.65 -0.54 -4.24
C SER A 155 -13.09 -1.06 -4.12
N ASP A 156 -14.06 -0.42 -4.78
CA ASP A 156 -15.43 -0.92 -4.96
C ASP A 156 -16.11 -1.39 -3.66
N GLY A 157 -15.93 -0.61 -2.59
CA GLY A 157 -16.52 -0.92 -1.29
C GLY A 157 -15.82 -2.01 -0.48
N TYR A 158 -14.57 -2.36 -0.77
CA TYR A 158 -13.76 -3.26 0.06
C TYR A 158 -13.73 -2.82 1.53
N TRP A 159 -13.25 -1.60 1.82
CA TRP A 159 -13.08 -1.13 3.20
C TRP A 159 -14.36 -1.08 4.06
N PRO A 160 -15.55 -0.70 3.53
CA PRO A 160 -16.78 -0.79 4.32
C PRO A 160 -17.34 -2.21 4.48
N THR A 161 -16.87 -3.21 3.72
CA THR A 161 -17.44 -4.57 3.70
C THR A 161 -16.49 -5.66 4.23
N VAL A 162 -15.18 -5.43 4.18
CA VAL A 162 -14.16 -6.35 4.72
C VAL A 162 -14.39 -6.56 6.21
N ASN A 163 -14.20 -7.80 6.68
CA ASN A 163 -14.26 -8.10 8.09
C ASN A 163 -13.03 -7.49 8.81
N PRO A 164 -13.20 -6.43 9.64
CA PRO A 164 -12.07 -5.73 10.24
C PRO A 164 -11.31 -6.59 11.26
N TYR A 165 -11.89 -7.69 11.74
CA TYR A 165 -11.24 -8.63 12.66
C TYR A 165 -10.35 -9.66 11.96
N LYS A 166 -10.43 -9.77 10.62
CA LYS A 166 -9.75 -10.81 9.84
C LYS A 166 -8.92 -10.20 8.71
N MET A 167 -8.16 -9.16 9.05
CA MET A 167 -7.26 -8.53 8.09
C MET A 167 -6.21 -9.56 7.60
N PRO A 168 -5.92 -9.65 6.30
CA PRO A 168 -5.07 -10.70 5.75
C PRO A 168 -3.67 -10.74 6.40
N GLY A 169 -3.32 -11.90 6.97
CA GLY A 169 -1.99 -12.17 7.55
C GLY A 169 -1.78 -11.72 8.99
N THR A 170 -2.75 -11.04 9.62
CA THR A 170 -2.65 -10.65 11.03
C THR A 170 -2.84 -11.85 11.96
N THR A 171 -2.52 -11.68 13.24
CA THR A 171 -2.69 -12.72 14.26
C THR A 171 -3.36 -12.06 15.47
N GLU A 172 -4.66 -12.25 15.61
CA GLU A 172 -5.49 -11.52 16.59
C GLU A 172 -6.33 -12.47 17.45
N THR A 173 -6.88 -11.93 18.54
CA THR A 173 -7.98 -12.56 19.27
C THR A 173 -9.33 -12.15 18.67
N ASP A 174 -10.41 -12.83 19.05
CA ASP A 174 -11.79 -12.52 18.67
C ASP A 174 -12.47 -11.51 19.62
N ALA A 175 -11.70 -10.90 20.53
CA ALA A 175 -12.19 -9.92 21.48
C ALA A 175 -12.84 -8.73 20.74
N LYS A 176 -14.05 -8.36 21.17
CA LYS A 176 -14.80 -7.25 20.59
C LYS A 176 -14.02 -5.94 20.74
N ARG A 177 -13.92 -5.19 19.65
CA ARG A 177 -13.29 -3.87 19.57
C ARG A 177 -14.32 -2.75 19.51
N ALA A 178 -13.97 -1.59 20.04
CA ALA A 178 -14.83 -0.42 20.00
C ALA A 178 -14.45 0.48 18.84
N ASP A 179 -15.46 1.07 18.19
CA ASP A 179 -15.26 2.09 17.14
C ASP A 179 -14.59 3.38 17.68
N SER A 180 -14.40 3.48 19.01
CA SER A 180 -13.65 4.55 19.70
C SER A 180 -12.17 4.24 19.92
N ASP A 181 -11.71 3.01 19.66
CA ASP A 181 -10.33 2.61 19.92
C ASP A 181 -9.35 3.41 19.05
N THR A 182 -8.15 3.63 19.58
CA THR A 182 -7.06 4.34 18.90
C THR A 182 -5.80 3.48 18.80
N GLY A 183 -4.94 3.82 17.84
CA GLY A 183 -3.73 3.05 17.61
C GLY A 183 -2.68 3.16 18.71
N LYS A 184 -1.78 2.17 18.72
CA LYS A 184 -0.69 1.98 19.66
C LYS A 184 0.62 1.75 18.90
N VAL A 185 1.73 1.94 19.61
CA VAL A 185 3.06 1.50 19.16
C VAL A 185 3.41 0.18 19.83
N LEU A 186 4.34 -0.58 19.26
CA LEU A 186 4.88 -1.75 19.93
C LEU A 186 5.88 -1.35 21.03
N PRO A 187 6.00 -2.15 22.10
CA PRO A 187 7.15 -2.05 23.00
C PRO A 187 8.46 -2.49 22.32
N SER A 188 8.38 -3.46 21.39
CA SER A 188 9.55 -4.01 20.69
C SER A 188 10.01 -3.11 19.54
N ALA A 189 11.33 -3.01 19.37
CA ALA A 189 11.97 -2.38 18.22
C ALA A 189 12.38 -3.40 17.14
N PHE A 190 12.22 -4.71 17.40
CA PHE A 190 12.63 -5.81 16.51
C PHE A 190 11.64 -6.00 15.36
N VAL A 191 11.57 -4.98 14.51
CA VAL A 191 10.68 -4.88 13.36
C VAL A 191 11.45 -4.25 12.22
N GLY A 192 11.37 -4.87 11.04
CA GLY A 192 11.97 -4.31 9.84
C GLY A 192 12.07 -5.31 8.71
N THR A 193 12.52 -4.83 7.57
CA THR A 193 12.80 -5.59 6.35
C THR A 193 14.24 -5.39 5.93
N SER A 194 14.95 -6.49 5.73
CA SER A 194 16.26 -6.54 5.10
C SER A 194 16.09 -6.95 3.64
N LYS A 195 16.52 -6.09 2.71
CA LYS A 195 16.47 -6.33 1.27
C LYS A 195 17.83 -6.83 0.79
N LEU A 196 17.84 -7.96 0.07
CA LEU A 196 19.03 -8.45 -0.63
C LEU A 196 19.12 -7.81 -2.02
N ASP A 197 18.03 -7.88 -2.80
CA ASP A 197 17.93 -7.35 -4.16
C ASP A 197 16.46 -6.98 -4.49
N ASP A 198 16.16 -6.66 -5.74
CA ASP A 198 14.82 -6.24 -6.19
C ASP A 198 13.76 -7.37 -6.22
N ALA A 199 14.13 -8.60 -5.87
CA ALA A 199 13.28 -9.77 -5.85
C ALA A 199 13.28 -10.51 -4.50
N ASN A 200 14.29 -10.29 -3.65
CA ASN A 200 14.53 -11.04 -2.43
C ASN A 200 14.65 -10.12 -1.21
N ALA A 201 13.84 -10.41 -0.19
CA ALA A 201 13.89 -9.73 1.10
C ALA A 201 13.33 -10.58 2.23
N THR A 202 13.75 -10.28 3.45
CA THR A 202 13.21 -10.88 4.68
C THR A 202 12.66 -9.78 5.57
N ALA A 203 11.43 -9.92 6.01
CA ALA A 203 10.80 -9.04 6.98
C ALA A 203 10.51 -9.80 8.28
N THR A 204 10.58 -9.10 9.41
CA THR A 204 10.25 -9.64 10.72
C THR A 204 9.51 -8.62 11.56
N MET A 205 8.67 -9.11 12.45
CA MET A 205 7.92 -8.33 13.42
C MET A 205 7.74 -9.13 14.70
N ASP A 206 8.38 -8.65 15.77
CA ASP A 206 8.10 -9.11 17.13
C ASP A 206 6.83 -8.46 17.65
N PHE A 207 5.70 -9.14 17.47
CA PHE A 207 4.36 -8.59 17.62
C PHE A 207 3.83 -8.75 19.05
N THR A 208 3.17 -7.70 19.53
CA THR A 208 2.30 -7.70 20.70
C THR A 208 1.01 -6.98 20.30
N ASN A 209 -0.13 -7.61 20.56
CA ASN A 209 -1.42 -7.06 20.16
C ASN A 209 -1.82 -5.83 21.00
N TRP A 210 -2.92 -5.19 20.58
CA TRP A 210 -3.37 -3.90 21.11
C TRP A 210 -3.60 -3.86 22.64
N ASN A 211 -4.01 -4.97 23.27
CA ASN A 211 -4.27 -5.08 24.71
C ASN A 211 -3.18 -5.88 25.46
N GLN A 212 -2.08 -6.23 24.78
CA GLN A 212 -0.93 -6.94 25.35
C GLN A 212 -1.23 -8.34 25.90
N THR A 213 -2.31 -8.99 25.44
CA THR A 213 -2.66 -10.36 25.84
C THR A 213 -2.26 -11.41 24.80
N LEU A 214 -1.76 -10.99 23.63
CA LEU A 214 -1.31 -11.90 22.57
C LEU A 214 0.03 -11.41 22.03
N THR A 215 0.99 -12.33 21.93
CA THR A 215 2.30 -12.08 21.31
C THR A 215 2.60 -13.14 20.24
N ALA A 216 3.45 -12.77 19.27
CA ALA A 216 3.94 -13.68 18.24
C ALA A 216 5.22 -13.15 17.59
N HIS A 217 6.10 -14.04 17.16
CA HIS A 217 7.16 -13.69 16.21
C HIS A 217 6.66 -13.97 14.80
N LYS A 218 6.52 -12.93 13.98
CA LYS A 218 6.02 -13.02 12.61
C LYS A 218 7.16 -12.73 11.63
N SER A 219 7.29 -13.53 10.59
CA SER A 219 8.31 -13.32 9.57
C SER A 219 7.78 -13.60 8.17
N TRP A 220 8.32 -12.87 7.20
CA TRP A 220 7.95 -12.98 5.79
C TRP A 220 9.21 -13.07 4.94
N PHE A 221 9.25 -14.02 4.02
CA PHE A 221 10.35 -14.18 3.07
C PHE A 221 9.80 -13.96 1.66
N MET A 222 10.20 -12.85 1.05
CA MET A 222 9.96 -12.57 -0.37
C MET A 222 11.08 -13.28 -1.14
N LEU A 223 10.73 -14.33 -1.88
CA LEU A 223 11.64 -15.24 -2.59
C LEU A 223 11.32 -15.19 -4.09
N LYS A 224 11.59 -14.04 -4.71
CA LYS A 224 11.28 -13.73 -6.11
C LYS A 224 9.78 -13.84 -6.46
N ASP A 225 9.31 -15.03 -6.78
CA ASP A 225 7.94 -15.30 -7.22
C ASP A 225 7.06 -15.93 -6.14
N LYS A 226 7.62 -16.17 -4.95
CA LYS A 226 6.94 -16.79 -3.81
C LYS A 226 7.11 -15.93 -2.57
N ILE A 227 6.13 -16.00 -1.68
CA ILE A 227 6.17 -15.31 -0.38
C ILE A 227 5.84 -16.34 0.70
N ALA A 228 6.79 -16.59 1.59
CA ALA A 228 6.58 -17.49 2.73
C ALA A 228 6.17 -16.67 3.97
N PHE A 229 5.20 -17.20 4.72
CA PHE A 229 4.67 -16.61 5.95
C PHE A 229 4.99 -17.55 7.11
N LEU A 230 5.70 -17.06 8.12
CA LEU A 230 6.07 -17.84 9.30
C LEU A 230 5.56 -17.15 10.56
N GLY A 231 5.09 -17.96 11.50
CA GLY A 231 4.72 -17.54 12.84
C GLY A 231 5.29 -18.51 13.86
N SER A 232 5.91 -17.99 14.91
CA SER A 232 6.42 -18.79 16.03
C SER A 232 6.16 -18.06 17.35
N ASN A 233 6.33 -18.80 18.45
CA ASN A 233 6.14 -18.28 19.81
C ASN A 233 4.80 -17.54 20.01
N ILE A 234 3.71 -18.08 19.44
CA ILE A 234 2.37 -17.50 19.58
C ILE A 234 1.86 -17.84 20.98
N GLN A 235 1.66 -16.82 21.82
CA GLN A 235 1.21 -16.99 23.20
C GLN A 235 0.00 -16.11 23.45
N ASN A 236 -1.07 -16.70 23.97
CA ASN A 236 -2.27 -15.98 24.38
C ASN A 236 -2.45 -16.08 25.90
N THR A 237 -2.53 -14.94 26.57
CA THR A 237 -2.76 -14.79 28.01
C THR A 237 -4.12 -14.18 28.34
N SER A 238 -5.01 -14.02 27.34
CA SER A 238 -6.38 -13.58 27.58
C SER A 238 -7.14 -14.60 28.43
N THR A 239 -7.81 -14.15 29.49
CA THR A 239 -8.71 -14.97 30.32
C THR A 239 -10.13 -15.00 29.80
#